data_AF-A0A7G1KT50-F1
#
_entry.id   AF-A0A7G1KT50-F1
#
_cell.length_a   1.000
_cell.length_b   1.000
_cell.length_c   1.000
_cell.angle_alpha   90.00
_cell.angle_beta   90.00
_cell.angle_gamma   90.00
#
_symmetry.space_group_name_H-M   'P 1'
#
loop_
_entity.id
_entity.type
_entity.pdbx_description
1 polymer ?
#
loop_
_entity_poly.entity_id
_entity_poly.type
_entity_poly.pdbx_seq_one_letter_code
_entity_poly.pdbx_strand_id
1 'polypeptide(L)'
;MTASDRISKVLARLAGAYAAKQATGEDQEIGRAGRAPSRSEAYDRAVAEEHAALQARNALFVEMVGDTDVAPIELVKQFGMSGREAASLVRTARHGEPRLQRWLFGDDFGDGVVWTSESPESDVR
;
A
#
# COMPACT_ATOMS: atom_id res chain seq x y z
N MET A 1 -14.49 -12.34 -10.19
CA MET A 1 -13.22 -12.30 -9.44
C MET A 1 -13.58 -12.01 -7.99
N THR A 2 -13.22 -12.90 -7.07
CA THR A 2 -13.55 -12.77 -5.64
C THR A 2 -12.63 -11.76 -4.95
N ALA A 3 -12.98 -11.35 -3.72
CA ALA A 3 -12.10 -10.56 -2.88
C ALA A 3 -10.74 -11.26 -2.66
N SER A 4 -10.77 -12.57 -2.40
CA SER A 4 -9.55 -13.37 -2.22
C SER A 4 -8.69 -13.38 -3.49
N ASP A 5 -9.28 -13.51 -4.69
CA ASP A 5 -8.54 -13.43 -5.95
C ASP A 5 -7.84 -12.08 -6.14
N ARG A 6 -8.50 -10.98 -5.76
CA ARG A 6 -7.94 -9.62 -5.84
C ARG A 6 -6.73 -9.48 -4.90
N ILE A 7 -6.86 -9.95 -3.66
CA ILE A 7 -5.78 -9.95 -2.67
C ILE A 7 -4.61 -10.77 -3.20
N SER A 8 -4.85 -12.02 -3.60
CA SER A 8 -3.81 -12.91 -4.13
C SER A 8 -3.11 -12.32 -5.35
N LYS A 9 -3.84 -11.67 -6.26
CA LYS A 9 -3.25 -11.02 -7.44
C LYS A 9 -2.30 -9.89 -7.05
N VAL A 10 -2.68 -9.04 -6.10
CA VAL A 10 -1.83 -7.91 -5.68
C VAL A 10 -0.61 -8.41 -4.90
N LEU A 11 -0.79 -9.40 -4.02
CA LEU A 11 0.33 -10.02 -3.30
C LEU A 11 1.30 -10.74 -4.24
N ALA A 12 0.80 -11.44 -5.25
CA ALA A 12 1.64 -12.08 -6.28
C ALA A 12 2.44 -11.04 -7.08
N ARG A 13 1.82 -9.91 -7.45
CA ARG A 13 2.52 -8.80 -8.11
C ARG A 13 3.62 -8.23 -7.23
N LEU A 14 3.35 -8.01 -5.94
CA LEU A 14 4.32 -7.50 -4.98
C LEU A 14 5.50 -8.47 -4.79
N ALA A 15 5.22 -9.77 -4.61
CA ALA A 15 6.23 -10.81 -4.51
C ALA A 15 7.11 -10.89 -5.77
N GLY A 16 6.50 -10.76 -6.96
CA GLY A 16 7.21 -10.71 -8.23
C GLY A 16 8.15 -9.51 -8.34
N ALA A 17 7.69 -8.32 -7.94
CA ALA A 17 8.52 -7.11 -7.93
C ALA A 17 9.71 -7.23 -6.97
N TYR A 18 9.49 -7.78 -5.76
CA TYR A 18 10.57 -8.09 -4.82
C TYR A 18 11.60 -9.06 -5.41
N ALA A 19 11.14 -10.13 -6.04
CA ALA A 19 12.02 -11.10 -6.67
C ALA A 19 12.83 -10.47 -7.84
N ALA A 20 12.20 -9.64 -8.66
CA ALA A 20 12.86 -8.94 -9.75
C ALA A 20 13.95 -7.99 -9.23
N LYS A 21 13.66 -7.22 -8.17
CA LYS A 21 14.64 -6.34 -7.52
C LYS A 21 15.80 -7.13 -6.94
N GLN A 22 15.54 -8.21 -6.20
CA GLN A 22 16.58 -9.06 -5.64
C GLN A 22 17.45 -9.71 -6.72
N ALA A 23 16.86 -10.10 -7.86
CA ALA A 23 17.57 -10.72 -8.97
C ALA A 23 18.63 -9.81 -9.62
N THR A 24 18.53 -8.49 -9.43
CA THR A 24 19.58 -7.55 -9.87
C THR A 24 20.87 -7.70 -9.06
N GLY A 25 20.79 -8.19 -7.82
CA GLY A 25 21.92 -8.28 -6.89
C GLY A 25 22.42 -6.93 -6.34
N GLU A 26 21.74 -5.84 -6.67
CA GLU A 26 22.20 -4.48 -6.36
C GLU A 26 21.78 -4.02 -4.95
N ASP A 27 20.83 -4.69 -4.28
CA ASP A 27 20.27 -4.25 -2.99
C ASP A 27 21.29 -4.01 -1.86
N GLN A 28 22.44 -4.69 -1.91
CA GLN A 28 23.49 -4.57 -0.88
C GLN A 28 24.66 -3.68 -1.32
N GLU A 29 24.59 -3.07 -2.49
CA GLU A 29 25.66 -2.20 -2.96
C GLU A 29 25.69 -0.91 -2.15
N ILE A 30 26.81 -0.69 -1.45
CA ILE A 30 27.07 0.53 -0.69
C ILE A 30 28.00 1.39 -1.54
N GLY A 31 27.55 2.58 -1.91
CA GLY A 31 28.34 3.50 -2.70
C GLY A 31 29.60 3.96 -1.96
N ARG A 32 30.65 4.31 -2.72
CA ARG A 32 31.93 4.77 -2.15
C ARG A 32 31.93 6.28 -1.94
N ALA A 33 32.66 6.74 -0.92
CA ALA A 33 32.91 8.15 -0.63
C ALA A 33 31.64 9.03 -0.48
N GLY A 34 30.59 8.48 0.16
CA GLY A 34 29.36 9.21 0.48
C GLY A 34 28.44 9.47 -0.71
N ARG A 35 28.73 8.89 -1.89
CA ARG A 35 27.83 8.94 -3.05
C ARG A 35 26.95 7.70 -3.09
N ALA A 36 25.72 7.86 -3.58
CA ALA A 36 24.89 6.71 -3.92
C ALA A 36 25.58 5.88 -5.02
N PRO A 37 25.49 4.54 -4.97
CA PRO A 37 25.99 3.69 -6.04
C PRO A 37 25.19 3.95 -7.32
N SER A 38 25.84 3.81 -8.48
CA SER A 38 25.13 3.83 -9.75
C SER A 38 24.28 2.57 -9.86
N ARG A 39 22.98 2.72 -10.02
CA ARG A 39 22.04 1.62 -10.21
C ARG A 39 21.86 1.33 -11.69
N SER A 40 21.57 0.07 -12.03
CA SER A 40 21.16 -0.28 -13.38
C SER A 40 19.73 0.20 -13.65
N GLU A 41 19.40 0.41 -14.94
CA GLU A 41 18.02 0.70 -15.34
C GLU A 41 17.05 -0.43 -14.95
N ALA A 42 17.54 -1.67 -14.86
CA ALA A 42 16.75 -2.81 -14.41
C ALA A 42 16.40 -2.72 -12.93
N TYR A 43 17.34 -2.25 -12.09
CA TYR A 43 17.10 -1.97 -10.68
C TYR A 43 16.07 -0.86 -10.48
N ASP A 44 16.25 0.28 -11.16
CA ASP A 44 15.36 1.43 -11.04
C ASP A 44 13.93 1.04 -11.46
N ARG A 45 13.80 0.24 -12.52
CA ARG A 45 12.50 -0.32 -12.94
C ARG A 45 11.90 -1.22 -11.88
N ALA A 46 12.68 -2.15 -11.31
CA ALA A 46 12.20 -3.06 -10.28
C ALA A 46 11.76 -2.32 -9.00
N VAL A 47 12.47 -1.25 -8.61
CA VAL A 47 12.08 -0.37 -7.50
C VAL A 47 10.77 0.35 -7.80
N ALA A 48 10.61 0.90 -9.01
CA ALA A 48 9.37 1.55 -9.41
C ALA A 48 8.18 0.57 -9.43
N GLU A 49 8.39 -0.65 -9.93
CA GLU A 49 7.38 -1.71 -9.93
C GLU A 49 7.02 -2.17 -8.51
N GLU A 50 7.99 -2.30 -7.61
CA GLU A 50 7.77 -2.59 -6.19
C GLU A 50 6.90 -1.52 -5.56
N HIS A 51 7.23 -0.25 -5.77
CA HIS A 51 6.46 0.87 -5.22
C HIS A 51 5.02 0.90 -5.76
N ALA A 52 4.82 0.70 -7.06
CA ALA A 52 3.49 0.62 -7.66
C ALA A 52 2.68 -0.58 -7.14
N ALA A 53 3.33 -1.73 -6.89
CA ALA A 53 2.68 -2.89 -6.30
C ALA A 53 2.27 -2.65 -4.84
N LEU A 54 3.11 -1.95 -4.06
CA LEU A 54 2.81 -1.53 -2.69
C LEU A 54 1.62 -0.56 -2.66
N GLN A 55 1.59 0.43 -3.56
CA GLN A 55 0.46 1.36 -3.69
C GLN A 55 -0.85 0.63 -3.97
N ALA A 56 -0.84 -0.29 -4.94
CA ALA A 56 -2.02 -1.11 -5.27
C ALA A 56 -2.49 -1.97 -4.08
N ARG A 57 -1.56 -2.54 -3.30
CA ARG A 57 -1.86 -3.30 -2.08
C ARG A 57 -2.53 -2.42 -1.04
N ASN A 58 -1.97 -1.24 -0.79
CA ASN A 58 -2.47 -0.32 0.23
C ASN A 58 -3.86 0.22 -0.16
N ALA A 59 -4.06 0.58 -1.44
CA ALA A 59 -5.34 1.05 -1.94
C ALA A 59 -6.42 -0.03 -1.81
N LEU A 60 -6.13 -1.27 -2.23
CA LEU A 60 -7.06 -2.40 -2.08
C LEU A 60 -7.37 -2.71 -0.62
N PHE A 61 -6.37 -2.61 0.26
CA PHE A 61 -6.57 -2.83 1.70
C PHE A 61 -7.57 -1.82 2.27
N VAL A 62 -7.38 -0.52 1.98
CA VAL A 62 -8.28 0.54 2.45
C VAL A 62 -9.67 0.37 1.85
N GLU A 63 -9.78 0.05 0.56
CA GLU A 63 -11.05 -0.26 -0.09
C GLU A 63 -11.82 -1.38 0.64
N MET A 64 -11.11 -2.44 1.03
CA MET A 64 -11.71 -3.58 1.74
C MET A 64 -12.06 -3.30 3.21
N VAL A 65 -11.33 -2.39 3.86
CA VAL A 65 -11.68 -1.91 5.22
C VAL A 65 -12.94 -1.07 5.19
N GLY A 66 -13.16 -0.31 4.12
CA GLY A 66 -14.27 0.62 3.97
C GLY A 66 -14.30 1.64 5.10
N ASP A 67 -15.50 2.05 5.51
CA ASP A 67 -15.74 3.11 6.52
C ASP A 67 -15.44 2.71 7.97
N THR A 68 -14.78 1.57 8.22
CA THR A 68 -14.37 1.18 9.57
C THR A 68 -13.07 1.90 9.99
N ASP A 69 -13.02 2.43 11.21
CA ASP A 69 -11.79 3.04 11.78
C ASP A 69 -10.72 2.00 12.12
N VAL A 70 -11.13 0.74 12.30
CA VAL A 70 -10.27 -0.37 12.70
C VAL A 70 -10.38 -1.49 11.68
N ALA A 71 -9.24 -1.89 11.12
CA ALA A 71 -9.19 -3.01 10.19
C ALA A 71 -9.40 -4.36 10.90
N PRO A 72 -10.27 -5.26 10.39
CA PRO A 72 -10.42 -6.60 10.92
C PRO A 72 -9.10 -7.39 10.90
N ILE A 73 -8.79 -8.14 11.96
CA ILE A 73 -7.49 -8.83 12.09
C ILE A 73 -7.29 -9.90 11.01
N GLU A 74 -8.36 -10.55 10.56
CA GLU A 74 -8.38 -11.53 9.48
C GLU A 74 -7.98 -10.88 8.16
N LEU A 75 -8.45 -9.66 7.90
CA LEU A 75 -8.09 -8.90 6.71
C LEU A 75 -6.60 -8.48 6.77
N VAL A 76 -6.15 -7.98 7.91
CA VAL A 76 -4.73 -7.62 8.13
C VAL A 76 -3.82 -8.83 7.87
N LYS A 77 -4.19 -10.02 8.37
CA LYS A 77 -3.48 -11.28 8.12
C LYS A 77 -3.47 -11.67 6.65
N GLN A 78 -4.60 -11.54 5.95
CA GLN A 78 -4.69 -11.87 4.52
C GLN A 78 -3.75 -11.01 3.68
N PHE A 79 -3.53 -9.75 4.06
CA PHE A 79 -2.59 -8.84 3.39
C PHE A 79 -1.13 -9.00 3.85
N GLY A 80 -0.85 -9.88 4.82
CA GLY A 80 0.49 -10.08 5.38
C GLY A 80 1.05 -8.86 6.10
N MET A 81 0.18 -7.98 6.60
CA MET A 81 0.56 -6.72 7.24
C MET A 81 0.67 -6.87 8.76
N SER A 82 1.44 -5.98 9.38
CA SER A 82 1.34 -5.79 10.83
C SER A 82 0.12 -4.95 11.20
N GLY A 83 -0.41 -5.12 12.42
CA GLY A 83 -1.51 -4.28 12.90
C GLY A 83 -1.15 -2.78 12.93
N ARG A 84 0.12 -2.45 13.20
CA ARG A 84 0.62 -1.06 13.17
C ARG A 84 0.60 -0.49 11.76
N GLU A 85 1.04 -1.26 10.77
CA GLU A 85 1.02 -0.88 9.36
C GLU A 85 -0.41 -0.63 8.89
N ALA A 86 -1.31 -1.59 9.16
CA ALA A 86 -2.73 -1.48 8.85
C ALA A 86 -3.37 -0.22 9.44
N ALA A 87 -3.19 0.03 10.74
CA ALA A 87 -3.73 1.21 11.41
C ALA A 87 -3.16 2.52 10.82
N SER A 88 -1.87 2.53 10.47
CA SER A 88 -1.25 3.70 9.85
C SER A 88 -1.84 3.98 8.47
N LEU A 89 -2.11 2.94 7.68
CA LEU A 89 -2.72 3.08 6.35
C LEU A 89 -4.16 3.62 6.44
N VAL A 90 -5.01 3.03 7.29
CA VAL A 90 -6.40 3.51 7.48
C VAL A 90 -6.43 4.96 7.92
N ARG A 91 -5.61 5.33 8.91
CA ARG A 91 -5.52 6.71 9.39
C ARG A 91 -5.05 7.67 8.29
N THR A 92 -4.04 7.27 7.51
CA THR A 92 -3.49 8.12 6.44
C THR A 92 -4.47 8.26 5.27
N ALA A 93 -5.21 7.21 4.95
CA ALA A 93 -6.27 7.26 3.95
C ALA A 93 -7.36 8.28 4.28
N ARG A 94 -7.70 8.44 5.57
CA ARG A 94 -8.76 9.37 6.01
C ARG A 94 -8.27 10.79 6.26
N HIS A 95 -7.09 10.93 6.87
CA HIS A 95 -6.64 12.21 7.44
C HIS A 95 -5.23 12.61 6.99
N GLY A 96 -4.61 11.83 6.13
CA GLY A 96 -3.28 12.12 5.60
C GLY A 96 -3.29 13.33 4.69
N GLU A 97 -2.16 14.03 4.65
CA GLU A 97 -1.91 15.06 3.65
C GLU A 97 -2.05 14.48 2.23
N PRO A 98 -2.66 15.19 1.27
CA PRO A 98 -2.91 14.67 -0.08
C PRO A 98 -1.66 14.18 -0.82
N ARG A 99 -0.49 14.74 -0.51
CA ARG A 99 0.80 14.27 -1.06
C ARG A 99 1.18 12.90 -0.52
N LEU A 100 0.97 12.67 0.78
CA LEU A 100 1.26 11.40 1.43
C LEU A 100 0.28 10.32 0.99
N GLN A 101 -1.00 10.68 0.83
CA GLN A 101 -2.02 9.78 0.28
C GLN A 101 -1.63 9.30 -1.12
N ARG A 102 -1.34 10.22 -2.05
CA ARG A 102 -0.89 9.86 -3.40
C ARG A 102 0.36 8.98 -3.40
N TRP A 103 1.32 9.30 -2.54
CA TRP A 103 2.53 8.49 -2.41
C TRP A 103 2.25 7.05 -1.94
N LEU A 104 1.35 6.87 -0.97
CA LEU A 104 1.08 5.57 -0.37
C LEU A 104 0.07 4.72 -1.16
N PHE A 105 -0.79 5.35 -1.94
CA PHE A 105 -1.94 4.69 -2.56
C PHE A 105 -2.04 4.88 -4.08
N GLY A 106 -1.18 5.71 -4.68
CA GLY A 106 -1.19 6.04 -6.10
C GLY A 106 -1.94 7.34 -6.40
N ASP A 107 -1.75 7.87 -7.61
CA ASP A 107 -2.28 9.18 -8.01
C ASP A 107 -3.81 9.22 -8.09
N ASP A 108 -4.46 8.09 -8.37
CA ASP A 108 -5.92 7.98 -8.49
C ASP A 108 -6.63 7.81 -7.12
N PHE A 109 -5.87 7.77 -6.03
CA PHE A 109 -6.42 7.58 -4.70
C PHE A 109 -7.09 8.87 -4.19
N GLY A 110 -8.42 8.85 -4.10
CA GLY A 110 -9.24 9.97 -3.62
C GLY A 110 -10.37 10.38 -4.58
N ASP A 111 -10.28 10.02 -5.86
CA ASP A 111 -11.30 10.36 -6.87
C ASP A 111 -12.58 9.50 -6.78
N GLY A 112 -12.65 8.56 -5.83
CA GLY A 112 -13.80 7.67 -5.65
C GLY A 112 -14.02 7.13 -4.23
N VAL A 113 -13.22 7.53 -3.23
CA VAL A 113 -13.45 7.11 -1.84
C VAL A 113 -14.33 8.14 -1.16
N VAL A 114 -15.65 7.99 -1.31
CA VAL A 114 -16.63 8.76 -0.56
C VAL A 114 -16.70 8.19 0.85
N TRP A 115 -15.96 8.78 1.77
CA TRP A 115 -16.14 8.55 3.21
C TRP A 115 -17.45 9.23 3.60
N THR A 116 -18.56 8.50 3.64
CA THR A 116 -19.82 9.09 4.12
C THR A 116 -19.70 9.33 5.61
N SER A 117 -19.41 10.58 5.98
CA SER A 117 -19.39 11.07 7.35
C SER A 117 -20.81 11.24 7.92
N GLU A 118 -21.70 10.26 7.71
CA GLU A 118 -22.99 10.23 8.40
C GLU A 118 -22.86 9.31 9.61
N SER A 119 -22.44 9.91 10.73
CA SER A 119 -22.77 9.34 12.03
C SER A 119 -24.29 9.29 12.11
N PRO A 120 -24.93 8.13 12.40
CA PRO A 120 -26.34 8.17 12.78
C PRO A 120 -26.40 8.94 14.11
N GLU A 121 -26.87 10.18 14.05
CA GLU A 121 -27.34 10.92 15.21
C GLU A 121 -28.29 9.97 15.94
N SER A 122 -27.82 9.44 17.07
CA SER A 122 -28.61 8.61 17.95
C SER A 122 -29.53 9.56 18.69
N ASP A 123 -30.63 9.92 18.03
CA ASP A 123 -31.73 10.68 18.60
C ASP A 123 -32.51 9.74 19.54
N VAL A 124 -31.96 9.54 20.74
CA VAL A 124 -32.66 8.85 21.84
C VAL A 124 -33.46 9.90 22.59
N ARG A 125 -34.75 9.97 22.29
CA ARG A 125 -35.77 10.59 23.15
C ARG A 125 -36.27 9.59 24.18
#